data_AF-A0A7V4TIC9-F1
#
_entry.id   AF-A0A7V4TIC9-F1
#
_cell.length_a   1.000
_cell.length_b   1.000
_cell.length_c   1.000
_cell.angle_alpha   90.00
_cell.angle_beta   90.00
_cell.angle_gamma   90.00
#
_symmetry.space_group_name_H-M   'P 1'
#
loop_
_entity.id
_entity.type
_entity.pdbx_description
1 polymer ?
#
loop_
_entity_poly.entity_id
_entity_poly.type
_entity_poly.pdbx_seq_one_letter_code
_entity_poly.pdbx_strand_id
1 'polypeptide(L)'
;MAKRAVDAVQALGAPAKVLVCSTRKGPGHAYLHLEELAKLPLVITMNPEALEWGMTFLREERARAPFAVPRATEEKLHKLDFARRSLEFDGFTMEDIAASSAQTHNLREFSQAMERIEKILSAQ
;
A
#
# COMPACT_ATOMS: atom_id res chain seq x y z
N MET A 1 0.11 -3.18 -8.64
CA MET A 1 -0.23 -4.24 -7.66
C MET A 1 -1.72 -4.31 -7.34
N ALA A 2 -2.35 -3.28 -6.74
CA ALA A 2 -3.76 -3.35 -6.31
C ALA A 2 -4.74 -3.77 -7.41
N LYS A 3 -4.65 -3.18 -8.62
CA LYS A 3 -5.45 -3.60 -9.77
C LYS A 3 -5.31 -5.10 -10.07
N ARG A 4 -4.09 -5.63 -10.06
CA ARG A 4 -3.86 -7.06 -10.31
C ARG A 4 -4.42 -7.95 -9.21
N ALA A 5 -4.33 -7.52 -7.95
CA ALA A 5 -4.97 -8.24 -6.84
C ALA A 5 -6.49 -8.28 -7.01
N VAL A 6 -7.11 -7.18 -7.46
CA VAL A 6 -8.54 -7.13 -7.79
C VAL A 6 -8.87 -8.08 -8.93
N ASP A 7 -8.12 -8.01 -10.04
CA ASP A 7 -8.30 -8.87 -11.21
C ASP A 7 -8.19 -10.36 -10.81
N ALA A 8 -7.24 -10.72 -9.95
CA ALA A 8 -7.06 -12.09 -9.43
C ALA A 8 -8.23 -12.55 -8.54
N VAL A 9 -8.70 -11.70 -7.62
CA VAL A 9 -9.86 -12.01 -6.77
C VAL A 9 -11.13 -12.20 -7.59
N GLN A 10 -11.34 -11.36 -8.61
CA GLN A 10 -12.46 -11.51 -9.54
C GLN A 10 -12.39 -12.83 -10.32
N ALA A 11 -11.21 -13.20 -10.83
CA ALA A 11 -11.01 -14.45 -11.54
C ALA A 11 -11.26 -15.70 -10.67
N LEU A 12 -10.97 -15.60 -9.36
CA LEU A 12 -11.24 -16.68 -8.41
C LEU A 12 -12.74 -16.89 -8.11
N GLY A 13 -13.61 -15.92 -8.43
CA GLY A 13 -15.05 -15.98 -8.13
C GLY A 13 -15.38 -16.05 -6.63
N ALA A 14 -14.40 -15.79 -5.77
CA ALA A 14 -14.53 -15.88 -4.32
C ALA A 14 -15.17 -14.60 -3.74
N PRO A 15 -15.89 -14.67 -2.60
CA PRO A 15 -16.46 -13.50 -1.92
C PRO A 15 -15.39 -12.62 -1.23
N ALA A 16 -14.12 -12.75 -1.60
CA ALA A 16 -13.02 -12.00 -1.03
C ALA A 16 -13.04 -10.53 -1.50
N LYS A 17 -12.55 -9.63 -0.66
CA LYS A 17 -12.31 -8.22 -1.00
C LYS A 17 -10.82 -7.94 -0.94
N VAL A 18 -10.34 -7.07 -1.81
CA VAL A 18 -8.98 -6.56 -1.73
C VAL A 18 -8.93 -5.42 -0.73
N LEU A 19 -8.08 -5.55 0.29
CA LEU A 19 -7.81 -4.52 1.28
C LEU A 19 -6.45 -3.89 0.99
N VAL A 20 -6.44 -2.60 0.68
CA VAL A 20 -5.21 -1.80 0.60
C VAL A 20 -4.96 -1.13 1.95
N CYS A 21 -3.74 -1.29 2.47
CA CYS A 21 -3.34 -0.76 3.76
C CYS A 21 -2.10 0.12 3.63
N SER A 22 -1.83 0.88 4.69
CA SER A 22 -0.56 1.60 4.85
C SER A 22 -0.28 2.59 3.71
N THR A 23 -1.26 3.47 3.44
CA THR A 23 -1.10 4.56 2.48
C THR A 23 0.09 5.45 2.83
N ARG A 24 0.72 6.05 1.82
CA ARG A 24 1.91 6.91 1.99
C ARG A 24 1.72 8.25 1.29
N LYS A 25 2.19 9.32 1.93
CA LYS A 25 2.30 10.62 1.26
C LYS A 25 3.35 10.53 0.17
N GLY A 26 2.98 10.96 -1.03
CA GLY A 26 3.90 11.22 -2.11
C GLY A 26 4.45 12.64 -2.05
N PRO A 27 5.10 13.08 -3.14
CA PRO A 27 5.57 14.46 -3.30
C PRO A 27 4.47 15.48 -3.01
N GLY A 28 4.83 16.60 -2.38
CA GLY A 28 3.87 17.64 -2.00
C GLY A 28 2.91 17.24 -0.88
N HIS A 29 3.26 16.23 -0.07
CA HIS A 29 2.44 15.71 1.04
C HIS A 29 1.07 15.15 0.64
N ALA A 30 0.88 14.84 -0.64
CA ALA A 30 -0.39 14.38 -1.18
C ALA A 30 -0.46 12.83 -1.23
N TYR A 31 -1.65 12.28 -1.01
CA TYR A 31 -1.89 10.83 -1.12
C TYR A 31 -2.30 10.45 -2.56
N LEU A 32 -1.42 10.75 -3.52
CA LEU A 32 -1.69 10.69 -4.96
C LEU A 32 -2.16 9.31 -5.47
N HIS A 33 -1.73 8.24 -4.82
CA HIS A 33 -2.15 6.88 -5.16
C HIS A 33 -3.62 6.60 -4.83
N LEU A 34 -4.26 7.39 -3.94
CA LEU A 34 -5.68 7.20 -3.60
C LEU A 34 -6.61 7.48 -4.78
N GLU A 35 -6.26 8.41 -5.66
CA GLU A 35 -7.08 8.75 -6.83
C GLU A 35 -7.27 7.54 -7.75
N GLU A 36 -6.18 6.83 -8.07
CA GLU A 36 -6.25 5.64 -8.91
C GLU A 36 -6.85 4.44 -8.18
N LEU A 37 -6.57 4.29 -6.87
CA LEU A 37 -7.14 3.22 -6.07
C LEU A 37 -8.65 3.35 -5.88
N ALA A 38 -9.18 4.57 -5.79
CA ALA A 38 -10.62 4.83 -5.64
C ALA A 38 -11.44 4.38 -6.85
N LYS A 39 -10.81 4.17 -8.02
CA LYS A 39 -11.46 3.66 -9.24
C LYS A 39 -11.64 2.14 -9.22
N LEU A 40 -11.08 1.44 -8.24
CA LEU A 40 -11.09 -0.01 -8.15
C LEU A 40 -12.11 -0.50 -7.09
N PRO A 41 -12.72 -1.69 -7.26
CA PRO A 41 -13.64 -2.28 -6.28
C PRO A 41 -12.87 -2.89 -5.10
N LEU A 42 -12.28 -2.04 -4.27
CA LEU A 42 -11.45 -2.42 -3.13
C LEU A 42 -11.83 -1.65 -1.86
N VAL A 43 -11.28 -2.07 -0.72
CA VAL A 43 -11.38 -1.36 0.55
C VAL A 43 -10.02 -0.75 0.87
N ILE A 44 -9.98 0.47 1.38
CA ILE A 44 -8.73 1.14 1.79
C ILE A 44 -8.80 1.43 3.28
N THR A 45 -7.79 0.98 4.04
CA THR A 45 -7.58 1.45 5.42
C THR A 45 -6.64 2.65 5.41
N MET A 46 -7.06 3.71 6.08
CA MET A 46 -6.41 5.02 6.06
C MET A 46 -6.27 5.54 7.49
N ASN A 47 -5.16 6.23 7.77
CA ASN A 47 -5.05 7.03 8.99
C ASN A 47 -5.94 8.29 8.89
N PRO A 48 -6.26 8.96 10.01
CA PRO A 48 -7.14 10.14 10.00
C PRO A 48 -6.70 11.22 9.00
N GLU A 49 -5.40 11.48 8.91
CA GLU A 49 -4.86 12.46 7.97
C GLU A 49 -5.11 12.10 6.49
N ALA A 50 -4.94 10.83 6.11
CA ALA A 50 -5.24 10.39 4.74
C ALA A 50 -6.75 10.47 4.44
N LEU A 51 -7.61 10.22 5.44
CA LEU A 51 -9.05 10.39 5.32
C LEU A 51 -9.42 11.86 5.08
N GLU A 52 -8.88 12.78 5.88
CA GLU A 52 -9.10 14.22 5.72
C GLU A 52 -8.65 14.71 4.34
N TRP A 53 -7.46 14.28 3.91
CA TRP A 53 -6.95 14.59 2.58
C TRP A 53 -7.86 14.05 1.49
N GLY A 54 -8.26 12.77 1.57
CA GLY A 54 -9.13 12.13 0.58
C GLY A 54 -10.52 12.79 0.52
N MET A 55 -11.10 13.14 1.66
CA MET A 55 -12.40 13.83 1.73
C MET A 55 -12.34 15.25 1.15
N THR A 56 -11.22 15.96 1.32
CA THR A 56 -11.00 17.29 0.73
C THR A 56 -10.77 17.17 -0.77
N PHE A 57 -9.94 16.22 -1.20
CA PHE A 57 -9.62 15.97 -2.60
C PHE A 57 -10.83 15.48 -3.41
N LEU A 58 -11.73 14.68 -2.83
CA LEU A 58 -12.97 14.26 -3.52
C LEU A 58 -13.99 15.40 -3.67
N ARG A 59 -13.88 16.46 -2.86
CA ARG A 59 -14.76 17.64 -2.92
C ARG A 59 -14.27 18.68 -3.91
N GLU A 60 -12.97 18.84 -4.07
CA GLU A 60 -12.36 19.69 -5.07
C GLU A 60 -12.21 18.88 -6.36
N GLU A 61 -12.85 19.26 -7.47
CA GLU A 61 -12.72 18.57 -8.77
C GLU A 61 -11.29 18.66 -9.36
N ARG A 62 -10.30 18.05 -8.72
CA ARG A 62 -9.01 17.71 -9.32
C ARG A 62 -9.08 16.39 -10.09
N ALA A 63 -10.27 15.99 -10.52
CA ALA A 63 -10.46 14.87 -11.43
C ALA A 63 -10.16 15.34 -12.86
N ARG A 64 -8.89 15.42 -13.28
CA ARG A 64 -8.49 15.47 -14.72
C ARG A 64 -7.00 15.62 -15.04
N ALA A 65 -6.09 15.69 -14.09
CA ALA A 65 -4.66 15.65 -14.44
C ALA A 65 -4.23 14.18 -14.53
N PRO A 66 -4.01 13.61 -15.73
CA PRO A 66 -3.43 12.28 -15.82
C PRO A 66 -2.07 12.32 -15.11
N PHE A 67 -1.92 11.54 -14.05
CA PHE A 67 -0.63 11.25 -13.44
C PHE A 67 0.16 10.37 -14.42
N ALA A 68 0.67 10.99 -15.49
CA ALA A 68 1.61 10.34 -16.37
C ALA A 68 2.90 10.14 -15.58
N VAL A 69 3.20 8.88 -15.22
CA VAL A 69 4.49 8.54 -14.63
C VAL A 69 5.56 8.96 -15.64
N PRO A 70 6.51 9.85 -15.28
CA PRO A 70 7.55 10.24 -16.20
C PRO A 70 8.34 9.00 -16.62
N ARG A 71 8.40 8.72 -17.93
CA ARG A 71 9.04 7.52 -18.48
C ARG A 71 10.49 7.34 -17.99
N ALA A 72 11.23 8.44 -17.83
CA ALA A 72 12.57 8.42 -17.27
C ALA A 72 12.63 7.93 -15.80
N THR A 73 11.58 8.18 -15.00
CA THR A 73 11.46 7.68 -13.62
C THR A 73 11.08 6.20 -13.62
N GLU A 74 10.16 5.79 -14.49
CA GLU A 74 9.79 4.38 -14.68
C GLU A 74 11.00 3.54 -15.10
N GLU A 75 11.77 4.00 -16.11
CA GLU A 75 12.99 3.33 -16.57
C GLU A 75 14.06 3.22 -15.47
N LYS A 76 14.16 4.22 -14.58
CA LYS A 76 15.05 4.14 -13.40
C LYS A 76 14.57 3.11 -12.40
N LEU A 77 13.27 3.04 -12.13
CA LEU A 77 12.69 2.06 -11.22
C LEU A 77 12.89 0.63 -11.76
N HIS A 78 12.75 0.39 -13.05
CA HIS A 78 13.01 -0.92 -13.66
C HIS A 78 14.46 -1.41 -13.53
N LYS A 79 15.43 -0.52 -13.29
CA LYS A 79 16.82 -0.89 -13.01
C LYS A 79 17.04 -1.37 -11.57
N LEU A 80 16.10 -1.11 -10.66
CA LEU A 80 16.14 -1.59 -9.29
C LEU A 80 15.50 -2.98 -9.25
N ASP A 81 16.29 -4.01 -8.93
CA ASP A 81 15.82 -5.39 -8.96
C ASP A 81 14.57 -5.59 -8.09
N PHE A 82 14.57 -5.02 -6.88
CA PHE A 82 13.40 -5.06 -6.00
C PHE A 82 12.14 -4.48 -6.67
N ALA A 83 12.25 -3.30 -7.30
CA ALA A 83 11.12 -2.66 -7.93
C ALA A 83 10.64 -3.46 -9.15
N ARG A 84 11.56 -3.96 -9.98
CA ARG A 84 11.25 -4.84 -11.12
C ARG A 84 10.50 -6.08 -10.67
N ARG A 85 11.05 -6.84 -9.71
CA ARG A 85 10.45 -8.06 -9.16
C ARG A 85 9.08 -7.77 -8.52
N SER A 86 8.91 -6.62 -7.89
CA SER A 86 7.61 -6.22 -7.31
C SER A 86 6.51 -6.04 -8.38
N LEU A 87 6.88 -5.79 -9.63
CA LEU A 87 5.95 -5.66 -10.74
C LEU A 87 5.63 -7.00 -11.41
N GLU A 88 6.22 -8.11 -10.97
CA GLU A 88 5.96 -9.48 -11.47
C GLU A 88 5.01 -10.21 -10.49
N PHE A 89 4.18 -11.14 -10.98
CA PHE A 89 3.17 -11.81 -10.13
C PHE A 89 3.81 -12.73 -9.09
N ASP A 90 4.85 -13.43 -9.51
CA ASP A 90 5.67 -14.39 -8.77
C ASP A 90 7.07 -13.84 -8.51
N GLY A 91 7.25 -12.52 -8.60
CA GLY A 91 8.57 -11.91 -8.51
C GLY A 91 9.24 -12.06 -7.15
N PHE A 92 8.50 -12.40 -6.09
CA PHE A 92 9.04 -12.74 -4.77
C PHE A 92 8.41 -14.02 -4.23
N THR A 93 9.24 -14.91 -3.69
CA THR A 93 8.74 -16.06 -2.93
C THR A 93 8.36 -15.65 -1.51
N MET A 94 7.69 -16.55 -0.78
CA MET A 94 7.37 -16.30 0.63
C MET A 94 8.64 -16.21 1.49
N GLU A 95 9.67 -16.97 1.15
CA GLU A 95 10.98 -16.91 1.81
C GLU A 95 11.66 -15.55 1.57
N ASP A 96 11.60 -15.02 0.35
CA ASP A 96 12.12 -13.68 0.05
C ASP A 96 11.42 -12.59 0.88
N ILE A 97 10.09 -12.68 0.98
CA ILE A 97 9.29 -11.72 1.75
C ILE A 97 9.65 -11.83 3.24
N ALA A 98 9.74 -13.06 3.77
CA ALA A 98 10.09 -13.32 5.17
C ALA A 98 11.51 -12.82 5.52
N ALA A 99 12.47 -13.01 4.62
CA ALA A 99 13.85 -12.55 4.77
C ALA A 99 14.02 -11.04 4.52
N SER A 100 12.98 -10.35 4.03
CA SER A 100 13.08 -8.92 3.73
C SER A 100 13.32 -8.09 4.99
N SER A 101 14.14 -7.04 4.85
CA SER A 101 14.41 -6.10 5.93
C SER A 101 13.13 -5.40 6.41
N ALA A 102 12.20 -5.11 5.50
CA ALA A 102 10.90 -4.55 5.82
C ALA A 102 10.07 -5.49 6.73
N GLN A 103 10.01 -6.78 6.40
CA GLN A 103 9.25 -7.75 7.20
C GLN A 103 9.89 -7.98 8.56
N THR A 104 11.22 -8.11 8.61
CA THR A 104 11.97 -8.26 9.87
C THR A 104 11.78 -7.04 10.78
N HIS A 105 11.83 -5.84 10.21
CA HIS A 105 11.59 -4.60 10.95
C HIS A 105 10.16 -4.52 11.48
N ASN A 106 9.15 -4.79 10.63
CA ASN A 106 7.75 -4.78 11.04
C ASN A 106 7.47 -5.77 12.18
N LEU A 107 8.02 -6.99 12.08
CA LEU A 107 7.85 -8.01 13.14
C LEU A 107 8.40 -7.49 14.47
N ARG A 108 9.60 -6.88 14.47
CA ARG A 108 10.19 -6.29 15.67
C ARG A 108 9.31 -5.17 16.26
N GLU A 109 8.80 -4.26 15.44
CA GLU A 109 7.92 -3.17 15.90
C GLU A 109 6.63 -3.72 16.54
N PHE A 110 6.01 -4.73 15.92
CA PHE A 110 4.82 -5.38 16.47
C PHE A 110 5.12 -6.11 17.78
N SER A 111 6.23 -6.84 17.88
CA SER A 111 6.64 -7.51 19.12
C SER A 111 6.86 -6.50 20.25
N GLN A 112 7.55 -5.38 19.97
CA GLN A 112 7.77 -4.33 20.98
C GLN A 112 6.46 -3.66 21.41
N ALA A 113 5.52 -3.47 20.49
CA ALA A 113 4.20 -2.94 20.83
C ALA A 113 3.44 -3.90 21.77
N MET A 114 3.49 -5.21 21.50
CA MET A 114 2.88 -6.23 22.36
C MET A 114 3.51 -6.26 23.76
N GLU A 115 4.85 -6.26 23.85
CA GLU A 115 5.55 -6.21 25.16
C GLU A 115 5.16 -4.98 25.98
N ARG A 116 4.93 -3.82 25.33
CA ARG A 116 4.46 -2.61 26.00
C ARG A 116 3.04 -2.76 26.52
N ILE A 117 2.14 -3.37 25.73
CA ILE A 117 0.76 -3.64 26.14
C ILE A 117 0.75 -4.59 27.35
N GLU A 118 1.52 -5.68 27.31
CA GLU A 118 1.62 -6.65 28.40
C GLU A 118 2.11 -6.00 29.70
N LYS A 119 3.12 -5.11 29.62
CA LYS A 119 3.60 -4.34 30.77
C LYS A 119 2.53 -3.44 31.37
N ILE A 120 1.72 -2.77 30.54
CA ILE A 120 0.61 -1.93 31.00
C ILE A 120 -0.44 -2.78 31.72
N LEU A 121 -0.79 -3.94 31.17
CA LEU A 121 -1.81 -4.82 31.72
C LEU A 121 -1.35 -5.56 32.99
N SER A 122 -0.06 -5.88 33.11
CA SER A 122 0.50 -6.60 34.27
C SER A 122 0.88 -5.66 35.43
N ALA A 123 0.87 -4.35 35.22
CA ALA A 123 1.13 -3.34 36.25
C ALA A 123 -0.16 -2.85 36.95
N GLN A 124 -1.32 -3.42 36.59
CA GLN A 124 -2.61 -3.26 37.27
C GLN A 124 -2.83 -4.40 38.26
#